data_AF-A0A2N2PU76-F1
#
_entry.id   AF-A0A2N2PU76-F1
#
_cell.length_a   1.000
_cell.length_b   1.000
_cell.length_c   1.000
_cell.angle_alpha   90.00
_cell.angle_beta   90.00
_cell.angle_gamma   90.00
#
_symmetry.space_group_name_H-M   'P 1'
#
loop_
_entity.id
_entity.type
_entity.pdbx_description
1 polymer ?
#
loop_
_entity_poly.entity_id
_entity_poly.type
_entity_poly.pdbx_seq_one_letter_code
_entity_poly.pdbx_strand_id
1 'polypeptide(L)'
;MITQVASVDEGLVLLAAVRDLLNRVWDRRDEIQPDLQSRAVPRPLDVYELLPRTNCRACGEATCMAFAFGLLEGRHHPERCPSLADPVFATQHRALVDMLINSAGETASLQPD
;
A
#
# COMPACT_ATOMS: atom_id res chain seq x y z
N MET A 1 -15.31 1.89 2.51
CA MET A 1 -15.50 0.44 2.30
C MET A 1 -16.52 -0.03 3.32
N ILE A 2 -17.73 -0.37 2.89
CA ILE A 2 -18.73 -1.00 3.77
C ILE A 2 -18.40 -2.47 3.74
N THR A 3 -18.01 -3.06 4.87
CA THR A 3 -17.81 -4.51 5.00
C THR A 3 -19.16 -5.18 4.76
N GLN A 4 -19.36 -5.74 3.57
CA GLN A 4 -20.58 -6.51 3.27
C GLN A 4 -20.51 -7.83 4.05
N VAL A 5 -21.55 -8.12 4.82
CA VAL A 5 -21.74 -9.36 5.57
C VAL A 5 -23.01 -10.01 5.03
N ALA A 6 -22.96 -11.28 4.63
CA ALA A 6 -24.05 -11.95 3.94
C ALA A 6 -25.14 -12.50 4.88
N SER A 7 -24.82 -12.69 6.17
CA SER A 7 -25.74 -13.26 7.16
C SER A 7 -25.47 -12.79 8.59
N VAL A 8 -26.42 -13.05 9.49
CA VAL A 8 -26.26 -12.78 10.93
C VAL A 8 -25.13 -13.63 11.52
N ASP A 9 -25.05 -14.91 11.18
CA ASP A 9 -24.02 -15.81 11.72
C ASP A 9 -22.61 -15.37 11.32
N GLU A 10 -22.42 -15.01 10.04
CA GLU A 10 -21.17 -14.42 9.56
C GLU A 10 -20.84 -13.10 10.29
N GLY A 11 -21.86 -12.28 10.55
CA GLY A 11 -21.73 -11.04 11.31
C GLY A 11 -21.28 -11.26 12.74
N LEU A 12 -21.81 -12.29 13.41
CA LEU A 12 -21.42 -12.64 14.78
C LEU A 12 -19.97 -13.16 14.83
N VAL A 13 -19.56 -13.95 13.83
CA VAL A 13 -18.16 -14.39 13.69
C VAL A 13 -17.22 -13.19 13.47
N LEU A 14 -17.56 -12.28 12.56
CA LEU A 14 -16.77 -11.07 12.30
C LEU A 14 -16.70 -10.18 13.55
N LEU A 15 -17.82 -9.98 14.25
CA LEU A 15 -17.87 -9.20 15.48
C LEU A 15 -16.96 -9.78 16.56
N ALA A 16 -16.97 -11.11 16.74
CA ALA A 16 -16.09 -11.78 17.69
C ALA A 16 -14.62 -11.55 17.31
N ALA A 17 -14.26 -11.70 16.04
CA ALA A 17 -12.89 -11.47 15.57
C ALA A 17 -12.42 -10.03 15.81
N VAL A 18 -13.28 -9.03 15.54
CA VAL A 18 -12.97 -7.62 15.79
C VAL A 18 -12.80 -7.35 17.28
N ARG A 19 -13.70 -7.86 18.13
CA ARG A 19 -13.59 -7.74 19.59
C ARG A 19 -12.28 -8.33 20.08
N ASP A 20 -11.94 -9.53 19.63
CA ASP A 20 -10.74 -10.23 20.09
C ASP A 20 -9.48 -9.51 19.62
N LEU A 21 -9.47 -8.94 18.41
CA LEU A 21 -8.40 -8.07 17.93
C LEU A 21 -8.22 -6.83 18.82
N LEU A 22 -9.33 -6.14 19.15
CA LEU A 22 -9.29 -4.95 20.00
C LEU A 22 -8.74 -5.28 21.39
N ASN A 23 -9.19 -6.37 21.99
CA ASN A 23 -8.71 -6.80 23.30
C ASN A 23 -7.22 -7.16 23.27
N ARG A 24 -6.75 -7.88 22.26
CA ARG A 24 -5.31 -8.18 22.11
C ARG A 24 -4.45 -6.92 21.96
N VAL A 25 -4.92 -5.95 21.18
CA VAL A 25 -4.23 -4.66 21.03
C VAL A 25 -4.23 -3.90 22.36
N TRP A 26 -5.34 -3.90 23.09
CA TRP A 26 -5.44 -3.26 24.39
C TRP A 26 -4.54 -3.89 25.46
N ASP A 27 -4.46 -5.22 25.49
CA ASP A 27 -3.62 -5.95 26.45
C ASP A 27 -2.14 -5.62 26.27
N ARG A 28 -1.72 -5.36 25.02
CA ARG A 28 -0.34 -5.04 24.65
C ARG A 28 -0.09 -3.54 24.48
N ARG A 29 -1.02 -2.67 24.87
CA ARG A 29 -0.93 -1.21 24.62
C ARG A 29 0.36 -0.57 25.14
N ASP A 30 0.93 -1.11 26.22
CA ASP A 30 2.15 -0.59 26.83
C ASP A 30 3.42 -0.97 26.03
N GLU A 31 3.32 -1.96 25.13
CA GLU A 31 4.38 -2.36 24.19
C GLU A 31 4.31 -1.58 22.86
N ILE A 32 3.17 -0.93 22.57
CA ILE A 32 2.92 -0.29 21.27
C ILE A 32 3.45 1.14 21.31
N GLN A 33 4.51 1.41 20.56
CA GLN A 33 5.01 2.76 20.38
C GLN A 33 4.36 3.44 19.16
N PRO A 34 3.76 4.64 19.32
CA PRO A 34 3.25 5.37 18.18
C PRO A 34 4.40 5.88 17.31
N ASP A 35 4.36 5.59 16.02
CA ASP A 35 5.24 6.24 15.05
C ASP A 35 4.73 7.68 14.82
N LEU A 36 5.39 8.63 15.48
CA LEU A 36 5.08 10.06 15.39
C LEU A 36 5.83 10.76 14.24
N GLN A 37 6.58 10.02 13.41
CA GLN A 37 7.25 10.62 12.28
C GLN A 37 6.20 11.14 11.29
N SER A 38 6.37 12.40 10.88
CA SER A 38 5.53 12.98 9.84
C SER A 38 5.82 12.28 8.52
N ARG A 39 4.98 11.30 8.16
CA ARG A 39 5.05 10.65 6.84
C ARG A 39 4.66 11.67 5.77
N ALA A 40 5.62 12.07 4.96
CA ALA A 40 5.35 12.89 3.79
C ALA A 40 4.67 12.00 2.74
N VAL A 41 3.41 12.29 2.43
CA VAL A 41 2.73 11.66 1.30
C VAL A 41 3.45 12.11 0.01
N PRO A 42 4.04 11.20 -0.78
CA PRO A 42 4.72 11.55 -2.00
C PRO A 42 3.76 12.24 -2.95
N ARG A 43 4.22 13.31 -3.60
CA ARG A 43 3.41 13.97 -4.64
C ARG A 43 3.49 13.12 -5.90
N PRO A 44 2.49 13.18 -6.79
CA PRO A 44 2.50 12.45 -8.06
C PRO A 44 3.78 12.66 -8.88
N LEU A 45 4.37 13.85 -8.79
CA LEU A 45 5.61 14.18 -9.49
C LEU A 45 6.82 13.42 -8.90
N ASP A 46 6.88 13.24 -7.59
CA ASP A 46 7.97 12.52 -6.92
C ASP A 46 7.97 11.03 -7.36
N VAL A 47 6.77 10.45 -7.50
CA VAL A 47 6.59 9.09 -8.05
C VAL A 47 6.95 9.05 -9.54
N TYR A 48 6.48 10.02 -10.33
CA TYR A 48 6.74 10.10 -11.77
C TYR A 48 8.23 10.18 -12.11
N GLU A 49 9.03 10.87 -11.29
CA GLU A 49 10.49 10.98 -11.48
C GLU A 49 11.23 9.64 -11.36
N LEU A 50 10.66 8.69 -10.62
CA LEU A 50 11.19 7.33 -10.46
C LEU A 50 10.69 6.36 -11.52
N LEU A 51 9.81 6.79 -12.42
CA LEU A 51 9.35 5.96 -13.54
C LEU A 51 10.30 6.08 -14.76
N PRO A 52 10.26 5.11 -15.69
CA PRO A 52 11.02 5.19 -16.95
C PRO A 52 10.59 6.32 -17.88
N ARG A 53 9.41 6.93 -17.65
CA ARG A 53 8.86 8.09 -18.40
C ARG A 53 8.77 7.91 -19.92
N THR A 54 8.64 6.68 -20.38
CA THR A 54 8.53 6.34 -21.81
C THR A 54 7.12 6.50 -22.37
N ASN A 55 6.10 6.62 -21.51
CA ASN A 55 4.68 6.60 -21.89
C ASN A 55 4.32 5.42 -22.81
N CYS A 56 4.95 4.26 -22.62
CA CYS A 56 4.81 3.10 -23.50
C CYS A 56 3.43 2.44 -23.49
N ARG A 57 2.59 2.75 -22.48
CA ARG A 57 1.25 2.18 -22.25
C ARG A 57 1.22 0.67 -21.96
N ALA A 58 2.37 0.04 -21.76
CA ALA A 58 2.46 -1.41 -21.50
C ALA A 58 1.84 -1.84 -20.15
N CYS A 59 1.69 -0.91 -19.20
CA CYS A 59 0.97 -1.13 -17.94
C CYS A 59 -0.55 -0.90 -18.03
N GLY A 60 -1.06 -0.49 -19.20
CA GLY A 60 -2.48 -0.20 -19.44
C GLY A 60 -2.91 1.25 -19.19
N GLU A 61 -2.03 2.11 -18.68
CA GLU A 61 -2.30 3.54 -18.48
C GLU A 61 -1.88 4.38 -19.70
N ALA A 62 -2.60 5.47 -19.95
CA ALA A 62 -2.35 6.32 -21.12
C ALA A 62 -1.00 7.06 -21.08
N THR A 63 -0.51 7.37 -19.87
CA THR A 63 0.76 8.04 -19.59
C THR A 63 1.40 7.47 -18.32
N CYS A 64 2.71 7.65 -18.17
CA CYS A 64 3.42 7.34 -16.92
C CYS A 64 2.92 8.20 -15.76
N MET A 65 2.43 9.42 -16.01
CA MET A 65 1.81 10.26 -14.98
C MET A 65 0.50 9.63 -14.48
N ALA A 66 -0.36 9.14 -15.37
CA ALA A 66 -1.58 8.42 -14.98
C ALA A 66 -1.25 7.17 -14.15
N PHE A 67 -0.19 6.46 -14.51
CA PHE A 67 0.33 5.34 -13.70
C PHE A 67 0.81 5.79 -12.31
N ALA A 68 1.55 6.91 -12.21
CA ALA A 68 1.99 7.47 -10.94
C ALA A 68 0.82 7.82 -10.00
N PHE A 69 -0.26 8.42 -10.52
CA PHE A 69 -1.49 8.62 -9.75
C PHE A 69 -2.11 7.30 -9.29
N GLY A 70 -2.20 6.31 -10.18
CA GLY A 70 -2.75 5.00 -9.83
C GLY A 70 -1.93 4.23 -8.79
N LEU A 71 -0.60 4.45 -8.72
CA LEU A 71 0.24 3.91 -7.64
C LEU A 71 -0.12 4.56 -6.29
N LEU A 72 -0.24 5.90 -6.25
CA LEU A 72 -0.61 6.62 -5.02
C LEU A 72 -2.04 6.31 -4.54
N GLU A 73 -2.95 6.01 -5.46
CA GLU A 73 -4.33 5.63 -5.16
C GLU A 73 -4.48 4.12 -4.81
N GLY A 74 -3.40 3.34 -4.87
CA GLY A 74 -3.43 1.89 -4.65
C GLY A 74 -4.17 1.11 -5.74
N ARG A 75 -4.43 1.71 -6.91
CA ARG A 75 -5.03 1.04 -8.08
C ARG A 75 -4.03 0.18 -8.85
N HIS A 76 -2.73 0.48 -8.72
CA HIS A 76 -1.63 -0.26 -9.33
C HIS A 76 -0.53 -0.57 -8.32
N HIS A 77 0.32 -1.55 -8.66
CA HIS A 77 1.58 -1.82 -7.99
C HIS A 77 2.77 -1.62 -8.95
N PRO A 78 3.99 -1.32 -8.45
CA PRO A 78 5.17 -1.07 -9.28
C PRO A 78 5.48 -2.16 -10.30
N GLU A 79 5.24 -3.43 -9.94
CA GLU A 79 5.47 -4.62 -10.77
C GLU A 79 4.61 -4.62 -12.05
N ARG A 80 3.55 -3.81 -12.08
CA ARG A 80 2.67 -3.68 -13.24
C ARG A 80 3.29 -2.87 -14.38
N CYS A 81 4.40 -2.17 -14.16
CA CYS A 81 5.18 -1.53 -15.22
C CYS A 81 6.27 -2.47 -15.74
N PRO A 82 6.14 -3.07 -16.94
CA PRO A 82 7.12 -4.05 -17.43
C PRO A 82 8.52 -3.46 -17.60
N SER A 83 8.62 -2.17 -17.91
CA SER A 83 9.90 -1.49 -18.05
C SER A 83 10.67 -1.42 -16.73
N LEU A 84 10.00 -1.34 -15.57
CA LEU A 84 10.69 -1.29 -14.28
C LEU A 84 11.38 -2.62 -13.90
N ALA A 85 11.05 -3.72 -14.56
CA ALA A 85 11.72 -5.02 -14.36
C ALA A 85 13.10 -5.09 -15.03
N ASP A 86 13.42 -4.16 -15.94
CA ASP A 86 14.73 -4.11 -16.58
C ASP A 86 15.82 -3.77 -15.52
N PRO A 87 16.93 -4.52 -15.45
CA PRO A 87 18.04 -4.25 -14.55
C PRO A 87 18.56 -2.80 -14.60
N VAL A 88 18.45 -2.11 -15.74
CA VAL A 88 18.81 -0.70 -15.90
C VAL A 88 18.04 0.21 -14.94
N PHE A 89 16.80 -0.15 -14.60
CA PHE A 89 15.95 0.61 -13.69
C PHE A 89 15.90 0.05 -12.27
N ALA A 90 16.72 -0.95 -11.92
CA ALA A 90 16.66 -1.62 -10.61
C ALA A 90 16.77 -0.65 -9.42
N THR A 91 17.64 0.36 -9.52
CA THR A 91 17.79 1.39 -8.46
C THR A 91 16.55 2.27 -8.35
N GLN A 92 15.95 2.67 -9.48
CA GLN A 92 14.73 3.48 -9.50
C GLN A 92 13.54 2.69 -8.96
N HIS A 93 13.41 1.43 -9.37
CA HIS A 93 12.37 0.52 -8.88
C HIS A 93 12.45 0.35 -7.36
N ARG A 94 13.64 0.15 -6.80
CA ARG A 94 13.82 0.07 -5.35
C ARG A 94 13.42 1.35 -4.65
N ALA A 95 13.91 2.50 -5.12
CA ALA A 95 13.57 3.79 -4.55
C ALA A 95 12.06 4.08 -4.61
N LEU A 96 11.38 3.64 -5.68
CA LEU A 96 9.94 3.76 -5.83
C LEU A 96 9.20 2.92 -4.79
N VAL A 97 9.59 1.66 -4.61
CA VAL A 97 9.00 0.76 -3.61
C VAL A 97 9.20 1.32 -2.20
N ASP A 98 10.41 1.75 -1.87
CA ASP A 98 10.73 2.33 -0.56
C ASP A 98 9.88 3.59 -0.28
N MET A 99 9.73 4.46 -1.29
CA MET A 99 8.90 5.66 -1.18
C MET A 99 7.43 5.31 -0.92
N LEU A 100 6.89 4.32 -1.63
CA LEU A 100 5.49 3.89 -1.47
C LEU A 100 5.25 3.23 -0.11
N ILE A 101 6.16 2.36 0.36
CA ILE A 101 6.06 1.69 1.68
C ILE A 101 6.15 2.72 2.81
N ASN A 102 7.08 3.66 2.75
CA ASN A 102 7.22 4.67 3.81
C ASN A 102 6.05 5.67 3.85
N SER A 103 5.26 5.73 2.78
CA SER A 103 4.04 6.55 2.70
C SER A 103 2.76 5.81 3.07
N ALA A 104 2.68 4.51 2.76
CA ALA A 104 1.59 3.64 3.13
C ALA A 104 1.89 3.10 4.53
N GLY A 105 1.26 3.68 5.56
CA GLY A 105 1.45 3.25 6.94
C GLY A 105 1.47 1.72 7.03
N GLU A 106 2.55 1.19 7.61
CA GLU A 106 2.88 -0.22 7.69
C GLU A 106 1.60 -1.03 7.93
N THR A 107 1.14 -1.76 6.91
CA THR A 107 0.16 -2.83 7.13
C THR A 107 0.92 -3.89 7.89
N ALA A 108 0.97 -3.76 9.21
CA ALA A 108 1.41 -4.82 10.09
C ALA A 108 0.60 -6.07 9.72
N SER A 109 1.26 -7.01 9.04
CA SER A 109 0.76 -8.35 8.81
C SER A 109 0.52 -8.97 10.17
N LEU A 110 -0.69 -8.81 10.69
CA LEU A 110 -1.24 -9.67 11.73
C LEU A 110 -1.47 -11.03 11.06
N GLN A 111 -0.42 -11.85 11.02
CA GLN A 111 -0.61 -13.28 10.83
C GLN A 111 -1.42 -13.79 12.03
N PRO A 112 -2.58 -14.41 11.81
CA PRO A 112 -3.26 -15.15 12.86
C PRO A 112 -2.50 -16.46 13.11
N ASP A 113 -2.23 -16.75 14.39
CA ASP A 113 -2.07 -18.14 14.86
C ASP A 113 -3.44 -18.84 14.89
#